data_AF-A0A2H0K6C0-F1
#
_entry.id   AF-A0A2H0K6C0-F1
#
_cell.length_a   1.000
_cell.length_b   1.000
_cell.length_c   1.000
_cell.angle_alpha   90.00
_cell.angle_beta   90.00
_cell.angle_gamma   90.00
#
_symmetry.space_group_name_H-M   'P 1'
#
loop_
_entity.id
_entity.type
_entity.pdbx_description
1 polymer ?
#
loop_
_entity_poly.entity_id
_entity_poly.type
_entity_poly.pdbx_seq_one_letter_code
_entity_poly.pdbx_strand_id
1 'polypeptide(L)'
;NQALLNNASSIQNSLDSWVPPAGIKVIQIVGWGLDTIRGIRYDDCDIPLCPNNLSNLDRDPVFTLDGDKTVVVPSANAIQGVDTYYLNLRDYNQELFLNARRNRDHVDIFEVDSIQELVKSIIIDGTDNLPKHITTTKPIFTDNDRSLRFRVYSPVFLDVYDSSGNHTGLVPNFDPNSDLRSVEANIPNSYYLEFGEAKYSGSGSPDDITIVLTGEAVGTFTLEIDELSGDVVSVTTIFKDIPVVENTHGVVEIKNESAPLSLSLDIDNDGISDAVIEPGLGVNTEEVVNILRGIMKTLNLTDKQKTRLNKVLNRIDKVLAKEGGCDEKKKQEKCENRIKHRLSNTLERLHKTLER
;
A
#
# COMPACT_ATOMS: atom_id res chain seq x y z
N ASN A 1 -8.38 32.38 16.24
CA ASN A 1 -8.63 32.76 14.84
C ASN A 1 -10.14 32.81 14.54
N GLN A 2 -10.93 33.53 15.35
CA GLN A 2 -12.40 33.43 15.34
C GLN A 2 -13.03 34.04 14.08
N ALA A 3 -12.47 35.12 13.56
CA ALA A 3 -12.98 35.78 12.35
C ALA A 3 -12.91 34.87 11.12
N LEU A 4 -11.82 34.09 10.98
CA LEU A 4 -11.69 33.12 9.89
C LEU A 4 -12.69 31.97 10.02
N LEU A 5 -12.92 31.46 11.23
CA LEU A 5 -13.92 30.42 11.49
C LEU A 5 -15.33 30.92 11.15
N ASN A 6 -15.69 32.11 11.60
CA ASN A 6 -17.00 32.70 11.31
C ASN A 6 -17.19 32.93 9.80
N ASN A 7 -16.14 33.37 9.09
CA ASN A 7 -16.20 33.54 7.65
C ASN A 7 -16.38 32.19 6.93
N ALA A 8 -15.61 31.17 7.32
CA ALA A 8 -15.76 29.82 6.79
C ALA A 8 -17.17 29.26 7.02
N SER A 9 -17.72 29.38 8.24
CA SER A 9 -19.09 28.96 8.53
C SER A 9 -20.14 29.73 7.73
N SER A 10 -19.95 31.04 7.51
CA SER A 10 -20.87 31.84 6.70
C SER A 10 -20.86 31.40 5.23
N ILE A 11 -19.67 31.12 4.68
CA ILE A 11 -19.53 30.63 3.30
C ILE A 11 -20.19 29.26 3.18
N GLN A 12 -19.89 28.35 4.10
CA GLN A 12 -20.45 26.99 4.09
C GLN A 12 -21.98 27.01 4.19
N ASN A 13 -22.57 27.78 5.13
CA ASN A 13 -24.01 27.94 5.22
C ASN A 13 -24.64 28.48 3.93
N SER A 14 -23.97 29.40 3.24
CA SER A 14 -24.45 29.93 1.96
C SER A 14 -24.42 28.86 0.86
N LEU A 15 -23.36 28.07 0.78
CA LEU A 15 -23.21 27.00 -0.22
C LEU A 15 -24.18 25.84 0.05
N ASP A 16 -24.33 25.43 1.31
CA ASP A 16 -25.22 24.34 1.73
C ASP A 16 -26.70 24.69 1.53
N SER A 17 -27.04 25.98 1.51
CA SER A 17 -28.40 26.47 1.25
C SER A 17 -28.76 26.58 -0.23
N TRP A 18 -27.80 26.36 -1.13
CA TRP A 18 -28.04 26.52 -2.55
C TRP A 18 -29.06 25.49 -3.05
N VAL A 19 -30.06 25.97 -3.78
CA VAL A 19 -31.05 25.15 -4.48
C VAL A 19 -31.12 25.55 -5.94
N PRO A 20 -31.36 24.60 -6.86
CA PRO A 20 -31.59 24.92 -8.27
C PRO A 20 -32.71 25.95 -8.44
N PRO A 21 -32.52 27.00 -9.26
CA PRO A 21 -33.59 27.94 -9.59
C PRO A 21 -34.76 27.23 -10.28
N ALA A 22 -35.98 27.71 -10.03
CA ALA A 22 -37.18 27.18 -10.68
C ALA A 22 -37.10 27.31 -12.21
N GLY A 23 -37.56 26.28 -12.93
CA GLY A 23 -37.56 26.24 -14.39
C GLY A 23 -36.25 25.78 -15.03
N ILE A 24 -35.23 25.45 -14.24
CA ILE A 24 -33.98 24.84 -14.74
C ILE A 24 -34.02 23.34 -14.42
N LYS A 25 -33.87 22.50 -15.45
CA LYS A 25 -33.64 21.07 -15.25
C LYS A 25 -32.19 20.88 -14.76
N VAL A 26 -32.03 20.18 -13.64
CA VAL A 26 -30.73 19.78 -13.12
C VAL A 26 -30.61 18.27 -13.22
N ILE A 27 -29.41 17.83 -13.61
CA ILE A 27 -29.03 16.43 -13.73
C ILE A 27 -27.71 16.26 -13.00
N GLN A 28 -27.57 15.17 -12.25
CA GLN A 28 -26.33 14.81 -11.57
C GLN A 28 -25.69 13.62 -12.25
N ILE A 29 -24.37 13.70 -12.42
CA ILE A 29 -23.52 12.60 -12.88
C ILE A 29 -22.51 12.36 -11.77
N VAL A 30 -22.50 11.13 -11.23
CA VAL A 30 -21.76 10.76 -10.04
C VAL A 30 -20.78 9.65 -10.39
N GLY A 31 -19.47 9.90 -10.26
CA GLY A 31 -18.46 8.86 -10.39
C GLY A 31 -18.45 7.94 -9.16
N TRP A 32 -18.22 6.65 -9.37
CA TRP A 32 -18.23 5.63 -8.34
C TRP A 32 -17.22 4.51 -8.62
N GLY A 33 -16.74 3.87 -7.54
CA GLY A 33 -16.01 2.60 -7.59
C GLY A 33 -14.50 2.70 -7.43
N LEU A 34 -13.96 3.88 -7.14
CA LEU A 34 -12.52 4.10 -6.95
C LEU A 34 -12.18 4.45 -5.50
N ASP A 35 -10.98 4.03 -5.08
CA ASP A 35 -10.46 4.35 -3.74
C ASP A 35 -10.34 5.86 -3.56
N THR A 36 -11.20 6.39 -2.69
CA THR A 36 -11.38 7.81 -2.42
C THR A 36 -11.15 8.08 -0.94
N ILE A 37 -10.34 9.07 -0.62
CA ILE A 37 -10.10 9.46 0.78
C ILE A 37 -11.38 10.09 1.34
N ARG A 38 -12.02 9.40 2.30
CA ARG A 38 -13.21 9.92 3.02
C ARG A 38 -12.87 10.63 4.33
N GLY A 39 -11.64 10.50 4.80
CA GLY A 39 -11.20 11.11 6.04
C GLY A 39 -9.74 10.84 6.35
N ILE A 40 -9.27 11.43 7.43
CA ILE A 40 -7.93 11.22 7.97
C ILE A 40 -8.12 10.79 9.42
N ARG A 41 -7.61 9.61 9.77
CA ARG A 41 -7.48 9.17 11.15
C ARG A 41 -6.18 9.73 11.71
N TYR A 42 -6.25 10.20 12.94
CA TYR A 42 -5.09 10.67 13.68
C TYR A 42 -4.82 9.67 14.79
N ASP A 43 -3.59 9.19 14.89
CA ASP A 43 -3.17 8.21 15.89
C ASP A 43 -2.03 8.77 16.75
N ASP A 44 -2.04 8.47 18.05
CA ASP A 44 -0.92 8.77 18.91
C ASP A 44 0.14 7.70 18.73
N CYS A 45 1.37 8.11 18.39
CA CYS A 45 2.43 7.20 18.03
C CYS A 45 2.59 6.02 19.02
N ASP A 46 2.53 4.79 18.51
CA ASP A 46 2.54 3.50 19.23
C ASP A 46 3.88 3.18 19.94
N ILE A 47 4.77 4.16 20.09
CA ILE A 47 6.12 4.00 20.63
C ILE A 47 6.10 4.22 22.15
N PRO A 48 6.72 3.33 22.96
CA PRO A 48 6.86 3.58 24.39
C PRO A 48 7.63 4.89 24.62
N LEU A 49 7.05 5.80 25.42
CA LEU A 49 7.54 7.17 25.73
C LEU A 49 7.21 8.24 24.69
N CYS A 50 6.31 7.98 23.73
CA CYS A 50 5.76 9.05 22.91
C CYS A 50 5.10 10.12 23.81
N PRO A 51 5.61 11.37 23.82
CA PRO A 51 4.94 12.43 24.55
C PRO A 51 3.57 12.66 23.90
N ASN A 52 2.51 12.75 24.70
CA ASN A 52 1.15 13.12 24.28
C ASN A 52 1.11 14.60 23.83
N ASN A 53 1.88 14.93 22.79
CA ASN A 53 1.93 16.23 22.18
C ASN A 53 1.51 16.12 20.71
N LEU A 54 0.86 17.17 20.20
CA LEU A 54 0.37 17.23 18.82
C LEU A 54 1.48 17.17 17.76
N SER A 55 2.76 17.16 18.16
CA SER A 55 3.91 17.09 17.26
C SER A 55 4.23 15.68 16.75
N ASN A 56 3.68 14.62 17.36
CA ASN A 56 3.96 13.23 16.98
C ASN A 56 2.69 12.48 16.55
N LEU A 57 1.74 13.20 15.95
CA LEU A 57 0.46 12.64 15.54
C LEU A 57 0.62 11.99 14.17
N ASP A 58 0.57 10.66 14.13
CA ASP A 58 0.52 9.93 12.88
C ASP A 58 -0.83 10.13 12.22
N ARG A 59 -0.81 10.13 10.88
CA ARG A 59 -1.98 10.47 10.08
C ARG A 59 -2.17 9.39 9.03
N ASP A 60 -3.36 8.82 9.04
CA ASP A 60 -3.72 7.70 8.19
C ASP A 60 -4.90 8.12 7.31
N PRO A 61 -4.76 8.13 5.97
CA PRO A 61 -5.90 8.31 5.09
C PRO A 61 -6.86 7.13 5.26
N VAL A 62 -8.15 7.45 5.40
CA VAL A 62 -9.23 6.46 5.44
C VAL A 62 -9.89 6.46 4.08
N PHE A 63 -9.83 5.33 3.39
CA PHE A 63 -10.38 5.16 2.04
C PHE A 63 -11.80 4.60 2.06
N THR A 64 -12.51 4.84 0.97
CA THR A 64 -13.77 4.19 0.58
C THR A 64 -13.80 4.03 -0.94
N LEU A 65 -14.36 2.94 -1.44
CA LEU A 65 -14.64 2.78 -2.88
C LEU A 65 -15.89 3.58 -3.32
N ASP A 66 -16.61 4.18 -2.38
CA ASP A 66 -17.80 5.00 -2.64
C ASP A 66 -17.45 6.42 -3.12
N GLY A 67 -16.69 6.51 -4.21
CA GLY A 67 -16.30 7.78 -4.83
C GLY A 67 -15.55 7.61 -6.15
N ASP A 68 -15.00 8.72 -6.63
CA ASP A 68 -14.31 8.83 -7.93
C ASP A 68 -12.81 9.17 -7.80
N LYS A 69 -12.19 8.78 -6.68
CA LYS A 69 -10.82 9.07 -6.23
C LYS A 69 -10.63 10.46 -5.60
N THR A 70 -11.55 11.40 -5.85
CA THR A 70 -11.51 12.74 -5.24
C THR A 70 -12.75 13.04 -4.40
N VAL A 71 -13.93 12.81 -4.97
CA VAL A 71 -15.23 13.14 -4.38
C VAL A 71 -15.96 11.86 -4.00
N VAL A 72 -16.38 11.79 -2.74
CA VAL A 72 -17.23 10.69 -2.25
C VAL A 72 -18.66 10.85 -2.76
N VAL A 73 -19.31 9.74 -3.09
CA VAL A 73 -20.68 9.71 -3.63
C VAL A 73 -21.71 10.47 -2.77
N PRO A 74 -21.69 10.41 -1.43
CA PRO A 74 -22.62 11.20 -0.62
C PRO A 74 -22.53 12.72 -0.88
N SER A 75 -21.36 13.22 -1.26
CA SER A 75 -21.16 14.63 -1.64
C SER A 75 -21.63 14.89 -3.07
N ALA A 76 -21.30 14.00 -4.01
CA ALA A 76 -21.68 14.15 -5.42
C ALA A 76 -23.19 13.99 -5.66
N ASN A 77 -23.87 13.17 -4.85
CA ASN A 77 -25.31 12.89 -4.88
C ASN A 77 -26.10 13.69 -3.80
N ALA A 78 -25.66 14.88 -3.44
CA ALA A 78 -26.28 15.66 -2.37
C ALA A 78 -27.67 16.22 -2.74
N ILE A 79 -27.89 16.59 -4.01
CA ILE A 79 -29.15 17.19 -4.48
C ILE A 79 -30.24 16.11 -4.56
N GLN A 80 -31.37 16.35 -3.90
CA GLN A 80 -32.50 15.42 -3.89
C GLN A 80 -33.52 15.74 -4.99
N GLY A 81 -34.21 14.72 -5.51
CA GLY A 81 -35.34 14.91 -6.44
C GLY A 81 -34.96 15.34 -7.86
N VAL A 82 -33.71 15.13 -8.25
CA VAL A 82 -33.20 15.36 -9.62
C VAL A 82 -32.83 14.03 -10.28
N ASP A 83 -32.71 14.03 -11.60
CA ASP A 83 -32.23 12.85 -12.34
C ASP A 83 -30.75 12.62 -12.01
N THR A 84 -30.43 11.45 -11.45
CA THR A 84 -29.06 11.06 -11.08
C THR A 84 -28.59 9.87 -11.91
N TYR A 85 -27.42 10.02 -12.51
CA TYR A 85 -26.71 8.98 -13.23
C TYR A 85 -25.41 8.65 -12.51
N TYR A 86 -25.15 7.37 -12.31
CA TYR A 86 -23.92 6.87 -11.70
C TYR A 86 -23.04 6.28 -12.78
N LEU A 87 -21.79 6.73 -12.83
CA LEU A 87 -20.75 6.15 -13.67
C LEU A 87 -19.94 5.17 -12.83
N ASN A 88 -19.97 3.89 -13.21
CA ASN A 88 -19.09 2.89 -12.63
C ASN A 88 -17.69 3.00 -13.27
N LEU A 89 -16.81 3.77 -12.64
CA LEU A 89 -15.42 3.95 -13.08
C LEU A 89 -14.60 2.67 -12.87
N ARG A 90 -14.96 1.86 -11.87
CA ARG A 90 -14.29 0.60 -11.58
C ARG A 90 -14.37 -0.36 -12.75
N ASP A 91 -15.58 -0.58 -13.25
CA ASP A 91 -15.83 -1.46 -14.40
C ASP A 91 -15.25 -0.84 -15.67
N TYR A 92 -15.45 0.47 -15.88
CA TYR A 92 -14.92 1.18 -17.04
C TYR A 92 -13.39 1.02 -17.18
N ASN A 93 -12.65 1.18 -16.09
CA ASN A 93 -11.19 1.10 -16.06
C ASN A 93 -10.64 -0.32 -16.30
N GLN A 94 -11.45 -1.36 -16.09
CA GLN A 94 -11.07 -2.74 -16.40
C GLN A 94 -11.22 -3.07 -17.88
N GLU A 95 -11.94 -2.25 -18.65
CA GLU A 95 -12.19 -2.52 -20.07
C GLU A 95 -10.98 -2.24 -20.94
N LEU A 96 -10.77 -3.12 -21.92
CA LEU A 96 -9.76 -2.91 -22.96
C LEU A 96 -10.37 -2.09 -24.09
N PHE A 97 -9.81 -0.90 -24.33
CA PHE A 97 -10.11 -0.09 -25.50
C PHE A 97 -8.94 -0.19 -26.49
N LEU A 98 -9.17 -0.72 -27.69
CA LEU A 98 -8.12 -0.95 -28.69
C LEU A 98 -6.90 -1.73 -28.15
N ASN A 99 -7.14 -2.72 -27.28
CA ASN A 99 -6.12 -3.50 -26.56
C ASN A 99 -5.25 -2.69 -25.58
N ALA A 100 -5.67 -1.50 -25.19
CA ALA A 100 -5.04 -0.71 -24.12
C ALA A 100 -6.05 -0.43 -23.01
N ARG A 101 -5.60 -0.49 -21.76
CA ARG A 101 -6.35 -0.02 -20.58
C ARG A 101 -6.21 1.50 -20.50
N ARG A 102 -7.29 2.19 -20.13
CA ARG A 102 -7.26 3.64 -19.91
C ARG A 102 -7.98 3.97 -18.60
N ASN A 103 -7.20 4.08 -17.54
CA ASN A 103 -7.74 4.51 -16.25
C ASN A 103 -8.32 5.92 -16.34
N ARG A 104 -9.46 6.09 -15.68
CA ARG A 104 -10.19 7.33 -15.48
C ARG A 104 -10.46 7.53 -14.01
N ASP A 105 -10.40 8.78 -13.59
CA ASP A 105 -10.79 9.23 -12.27
C ASP A 105 -11.47 10.60 -12.37
N HIS A 106 -11.61 11.29 -11.23
CA HIS A 106 -12.23 12.60 -11.18
C HIS A 106 -11.65 13.61 -12.18
N VAL A 107 -10.32 13.63 -12.39
CA VAL A 107 -9.67 14.68 -13.17
C VAL A 107 -10.01 14.60 -14.66
N ASP A 108 -10.26 13.40 -15.16
CA ASP A 108 -10.51 13.10 -16.57
C ASP A 108 -11.87 12.43 -16.80
N ILE A 109 -12.82 12.59 -15.87
CA ILE A 109 -14.17 12.00 -15.94
C ILE A 109 -14.94 12.38 -17.22
N PHE A 110 -14.68 13.56 -17.78
CA PHE A 110 -15.29 14.00 -19.06
C PHE A 110 -14.63 13.37 -20.29
N GLU A 111 -13.49 12.70 -20.13
CA GLU A 111 -12.87 11.89 -21.18
C GLU A 111 -13.34 10.43 -21.16
N VAL A 112 -14.35 10.10 -20.36
CA VAL A 112 -15.05 8.82 -20.37
C VAL A 112 -16.07 8.83 -21.51
N ASP A 113 -15.93 7.92 -22.48
CA ASP A 113 -16.80 7.87 -23.66
C ASP A 113 -18.28 7.71 -23.28
N SER A 114 -18.59 6.86 -22.29
CA SER A 114 -19.96 6.70 -21.77
C SER A 114 -20.59 8.01 -21.29
N ILE A 115 -19.80 8.91 -20.68
CA ILE A 115 -20.28 10.23 -20.25
C ILE A 115 -20.56 11.12 -21.45
N GLN A 116 -19.68 11.11 -22.45
CA GLN A 116 -19.88 11.89 -23.67
C GLN A 116 -21.14 11.44 -24.42
N GLU A 117 -21.39 10.12 -24.47
CA GLU A 117 -22.63 9.55 -25.02
C GLU A 117 -23.86 9.96 -24.19
N LEU A 118 -23.80 9.87 -22.86
CA LEU A 118 -24.91 10.27 -21.98
C LEU A 118 -25.27 11.74 -22.19
N VAL A 119 -24.28 12.63 -22.17
CA VAL A 119 -24.50 14.07 -22.35
C VAL A 119 -25.11 14.35 -23.72
N LYS A 120 -24.63 13.69 -24.77
CA LYS A 120 -25.21 13.80 -26.11
C LYS A 120 -26.67 13.35 -26.13
N SER A 121 -26.97 12.19 -25.53
CA SER A 121 -28.32 11.64 -25.39
C SER A 121 -29.27 12.56 -24.64
N ILE A 122 -28.81 13.19 -23.54
CA ILE A 122 -29.59 14.18 -22.78
C ILE A 122 -29.92 15.41 -23.64
N ILE A 123 -28.95 15.91 -24.42
CA ILE A 123 -29.13 17.11 -25.24
C ILE A 123 -30.12 16.87 -26.39
N ILE A 124 -30.11 15.66 -26.98
CA ILE A 124 -30.98 15.30 -28.11
C ILE A 124 -32.29 14.61 -27.69
N ASP A 125 -32.58 14.58 -26.38
CA ASP A 125 -33.76 13.96 -25.76
C ASP A 125 -33.95 12.45 -26.05
N GLY A 126 -32.83 11.72 -26.15
CA GLY A 126 -32.82 10.28 -26.39
C GLY A 126 -32.17 9.52 -25.24
N THR A 127 -32.92 9.26 -24.16
CA THR A 127 -32.43 8.51 -22.97
C THR A 127 -33.05 7.13 -22.79
N ASP A 128 -33.74 6.62 -23.83
CA ASP A 128 -34.40 5.30 -23.78
C ASP A 128 -33.44 4.15 -23.45
N ASN A 129 -32.15 4.29 -23.82
CA ASN A 129 -31.09 3.37 -23.46
C ASN A 129 -29.91 4.15 -22.86
N LEU A 130 -29.46 3.74 -21.67
CA LEU A 130 -28.29 4.32 -21.04
C LEU A 130 -27.00 3.78 -21.69
N PRO A 131 -25.95 4.61 -21.82
CA PRO A 131 -24.63 4.14 -22.22
C PRO A 131 -24.08 3.10 -21.24
N LYS A 132 -23.09 2.35 -21.69
CA LYS A 132 -22.42 1.34 -20.87
C LYS A 132 -21.83 1.97 -19.60
N HIS A 133 -21.79 1.22 -18.50
CA HIS A 133 -21.28 1.66 -17.19
C HIS A 133 -22.07 2.77 -16.51
N ILE A 134 -23.20 3.18 -17.09
CA ILE A 134 -24.07 4.21 -16.53
C ILE A 134 -25.37 3.59 -16.03
N THR A 135 -25.73 3.89 -14.79
CA THR A 135 -26.96 3.43 -14.14
C THR A 135 -27.71 4.58 -13.49
N THR A 136 -29.02 4.44 -13.29
CA THR A 136 -29.82 5.40 -12.49
C THR A 136 -29.93 5.01 -11.02
N THR A 137 -29.55 3.78 -10.68
CA THR A 137 -29.41 3.32 -9.30
C THR A 137 -27.94 3.27 -8.94
N LYS A 138 -27.60 3.69 -7.73
CA LYS A 138 -26.24 3.61 -7.20
C LYS A 138 -25.73 2.16 -7.30
N PRO A 139 -24.55 1.92 -7.91
CA PRO A 139 -23.94 0.61 -7.92
C PRO A 139 -23.70 0.08 -6.50
N ILE A 140 -23.71 -1.24 -6.36
CA ILE A 140 -23.41 -1.93 -5.10
C ILE A 140 -22.18 -2.79 -5.29
N PHE A 141 -21.38 -2.93 -4.23
CA PHE A 141 -20.27 -3.86 -4.23
C PHE A 141 -20.76 -5.30 -4.40
N THR A 142 -19.99 -6.07 -5.15
CA THR A 142 -20.16 -7.51 -5.34
C THR A 142 -18.93 -8.23 -4.79
N ASP A 143 -19.03 -9.54 -4.55
CA ASP A 143 -17.89 -10.34 -4.07
C ASP A 143 -16.72 -10.43 -5.07
N ASN A 144 -16.96 -10.02 -6.33
CA ASN A 144 -15.95 -9.90 -7.37
C ASN A 144 -15.16 -8.59 -7.27
N ASP A 145 -15.60 -7.63 -6.45
CA ASP A 145 -14.93 -6.34 -6.24
C ASP A 145 -13.81 -6.45 -5.20
N ARG A 146 -12.95 -7.44 -5.40
CA ARG A 146 -11.74 -7.60 -4.60
C ARG A 146 -10.77 -6.47 -4.92
N SER A 147 -10.13 -5.96 -3.89
CA SER A 147 -9.06 -4.97 -4.05
C SER A 147 -7.97 -5.22 -3.02
N LEU A 148 -6.77 -4.78 -3.38
CA LEU A 148 -5.61 -4.81 -2.51
C LEU A 148 -5.23 -3.38 -2.16
N ARG A 149 -4.95 -3.14 -0.88
CA ARG A 149 -4.33 -1.89 -0.41
C ARG A 149 -3.01 -2.22 0.24
N PHE A 150 -2.00 -1.44 -0.11
CA PHE A 150 -0.63 -1.59 0.35
C PHE A 150 -0.26 -0.35 1.12
N ARG A 151 0.31 -0.54 2.30
CA ARG A 151 0.89 0.52 3.11
C ARG A 151 2.30 0.13 3.47
N VAL A 152 3.24 1.03 3.21
CA VAL A 152 4.65 0.80 3.48
C VAL A 152 5.22 1.96 4.28
N TYR A 153 5.87 1.64 5.38
CA TYR A 153 6.64 2.60 6.16
C TYR A 153 8.09 2.61 5.68
N SER A 154 8.66 3.80 5.58
CA SER A 154 10.04 4.05 5.12
C SER A 154 11.09 3.25 5.91
N PRO A 155 12.30 3.00 5.36
CA PRO A 155 12.93 3.65 4.20
C PRO A 155 13.02 2.76 2.95
N VAL A 156 11.88 2.50 2.31
CA VAL A 156 11.81 1.77 1.03
C VAL A 156 10.93 2.50 0.03
N PHE A 157 11.27 2.43 -1.26
CA PHE A 157 10.32 2.71 -2.35
C PHE A 157 9.32 1.56 -2.48
N LEU A 158 8.13 1.88 -2.96
CA LEU A 158 7.05 0.94 -3.20
C LEU A 158 6.67 1.02 -4.68
N ASP A 159 6.86 -0.08 -5.39
CA ASP A 159 6.46 -0.26 -6.78
C ASP A 159 5.56 -1.49 -6.87
N VAL A 160 4.49 -1.40 -7.65
CA VAL A 160 3.50 -2.47 -7.81
C VAL A 160 3.36 -2.79 -9.29
N TYR A 161 3.35 -4.08 -9.62
CA TYR A 161 3.19 -4.59 -10.97
C TYR A 161 2.04 -5.58 -11.06
N ASP A 162 1.29 -5.56 -12.17
CA ASP A 162 0.35 -6.64 -12.51
C ASP A 162 0.98 -7.68 -13.45
N SER A 163 0.26 -8.78 -13.67
CA SER A 163 0.68 -9.88 -14.56
C SER A 163 0.92 -9.46 -16.02
N SER A 164 0.40 -8.31 -16.45
CA SER A 164 0.60 -7.74 -17.79
C SER A 164 1.81 -6.80 -17.85
N GLY A 165 2.50 -6.58 -16.73
CA GLY A 165 3.63 -5.66 -16.61
C GLY A 165 3.23 -4.19 -16.48
N ASN A 166 1.94 -3.88 -16.22
CA ASN A 166 1.55 -2.52 -15.88
C ASN A 166 2.09 -2.17 -14.51
N HIS A 167 2.50 -0.91 -14.34
CA HIS A 167 3.20 -0.42 -13.16
C HIS A 167 2.39 0.66 -12.42
N THR A 168 2.48 0.66 -11.09
CA THR A 168 2.01 1.74 -10.22
C THR A 168 3.07 2.05 -9.17
N GLY A 169 3.55 3.29 -9.13
CA GLY A 169 4.69 3.67 -8.30
C GLY A 169 5.33 4.98 -8.75
N LEU A 170 6.57 5.20 -8.31
CA LEU A 170 7.35 6.38 -8.70
C LEU A 170 8.17 6.09 -9.95
N VAL A 171 8.11 6.99 -10.92
CA VAL A 171 8.91 6.92 -12.15
C VAL A 171 9.80 8.17 -12.28
N PRO A 172 10.95 8.07 -12.98
CA PRO A 172 11.76 9.25 -13.28
C PRO A 172 10.95 10.34 -13.98
N ASN A 173 11.32 11.60 -13.76
CA ASN A 173 10.71 12.69 -14.51
C ASN A 173 10.95 12.56 -16.01
N PHE A 174 10.02 13.07 -16.81
CA PHE A 174 10.24 13.23 -18.25
C PHE A 174 11.28 14.31 -18.56
N ASP A 175 11.48 15.29 -17.66
CA ASP A 175 12.59 16.23 -17.74
C ASP A 175 13.85 15.61 -17.12
N PRO A 176 14.89 15.26 -17.91
CA PRO A 176 16.10 14.63 -17.39
C PRO A 176 16.92 15.53 -16.46
N ASN A 177 16.61 16.83 -16.37
CA ASN A 177 17.27 17.78 -15.46
C ASN A 177 16.52 17.98 -14.14
N SER A 178 15.36 17.34 -13.96
CA SER A 178 14.57 17.43 -12.74
C SER A 178 14.88 16.24 -11.83
N ASP A 179 15.13 16.51 -10.56
CA ASP A 179 15.27 15.52 -9.50
C ASP A 179 13.91 15.05 -8.94
N LEU A 180 12.81 15.75 -9.29
CA LEU A 180 11.44 15.36 -8.92
C LEU A 180 11.03 14.07 -9.62
N ARG A 181 10.49 13.10 -8.88
CA ARG A 181 9.86 11.90 -9.46
C ARG A 181 8.42 12.17 -9.84
N SER A 182 7.96 11.51 -10.90
CA SER A 182 6.55 11.49 -11.29
C SER A 182 5.86 10.25 -10.71
N VAL A 183 4.55 10.33 -10.53
CA VAL A 183 3.73 9.19 -10.10
C VAL A 183 3.06 8.58 -11.33
N GLU A 184 3.05 7.24 -11.40
CA GLU A 184 2.37 6.47 -12.42
C GLU A 184 1.38 5.48 -11.77
N ALA A 185 0.23 5.24 -12.42
CA ALA A 185 -0.82 4.34 -11.94
C ALA A 185 -1.52 3.63 -13.13
N ASN A 186 -0.78 2.74 -13.79
CA ASN A 186 -1.24 2.06 -15.01
C ASN A 186 -1.98 0.73 -14.75
N ILE A 187 -1.95 0.22 -13.52
CA ILE A 187 -2.74 -0.95 -13.13
C ILE A 187 -4.21 -0.52 -13.00
N PRO A 188 -5.21 -1.29 -13.48
CA PRO A 188 -6.61 -0.93 -13.34
C PRO A 188 -7.01 -0.53 -11.93
N ASN A 189 -7.66 0.63 -11.82
CA ASN A 189 -8.15 1.18 -10.55
C ASN A 189 -7.07 1.36 -9.48
N SER A 190 -5.80 1.49 -9.88
CA SER A 190 -4.70 1.70 -8.94
C SER A 190 -4.50 3.17 -8.59
N TYR A 191 -3.73 3.39 -7.53
CA TYR A 191 -3.29 4.70 -7.10
C TYR A 191 -1.96 4.59 -6.38
N TYR A 192 -1.29 5.72 -6.24
CA TYR A 192 -0.11 5.88 -5.41
C TYR A 192 -0.16 7.25 -4.74
N LEU A 193 0.13 7.30 -3.44
CA LEU A 193 0.24 8.53 -2.68
C LEU A 193 1.22 8.37 -1.53
N GLU A 194 1.90 9.46 -1.22
CA GLU A 194 2.76 9.56 -0.05
C GLU A 194 2.11 10.48 0.96
N PHE A 195 2.05 10.05 2.22
CA PHE A 195 1.46 10.84 3.28
C PHE A 195 2.21 10.61 4.58
N GLY A 196 2.88 11.66 5.07
CA GLY A 196 3.82 11.55 6.17
C GLY A 196 5.04 10.71 5.76
N GLU A 197 5.37 9.70 6.57
CA GLU A 197 6.48 8.77 6.31
C GLU A 197 6.03 7.46 5.64
N ALA A 198 4.73 7.36 5.34
CA ALA A 198 4.10 6.19 4.74
C ALA A 198 3.78 6.41 3.27
N LYS A 199 3.97 5.34 2.49
CA LYS A 199 3.61 5.23 1.09
C LYS A 199 2.40 4.32 0.98
N TYR A 200 1.40 4.74 0.22
CA TYR A 200 0.17 3.99 0.02
C TYR A 200 0.00 3.72 -1.47
N SER A 201 -0.37 2.49 -1.80
CA SER A 201 -0.72 2.07 -3.14
C SER A 201 -1.90 1.11 -3.07
N GLY A 202 -2.57 0.89 -4.18
CA GLY A 202 -3.63 -0.11 -4.23
C GLY A 202 -3.88 -0.59 -5.64
N SER A 203 -4.61 -1.71 -5.75
CA SER A 203 -5.02 -2.30 -7.01
C SER A 203 -6.46 -2.79 -6.90
N GLY A 204 -7.30 -2.40 -7.86
CA GLY A 204 -8.62 -2.99 -8.07
C GLY A 204 -8.64 -3.99 -9.23
N SER A 205 -7.46 -4.43 -9.68
CA SER A 205 -7.34 -5.46 -10.71
C SER A 205 -7.55 -6.86 -10.12
N PRO A 206 -8.25 -7.76 -10.83
CA PRO A 206 -8.32 -9.18 -10.45
C PRO A 206 -7.03 -9.94 -10.80
N ASP A 207 -6.06 -9.31 -11.47
CA ASP A 207 -4.81 -9.94 -11.90
C ASP A 207 -3.88 -10.22 -10.71
N ASP A 208 -2.96 -11.19 -10.88
CA ASP A 208 -1.87 -11.41 -9.92
C ASP A 208 -1.01 -10.14 -9.80
N ILE A 209 -0.61 -9.82 -8.56
CA ILE A 209 0.13 -8.61 -8.23
C ILE A 209 1.51 -8.95 -7.68
N THR A 210 2.53 -8.21 -8.12
CA THR A 210 3.88 -8.25 -7.57
C THR A 210 4.20 -6.92 -6.91
N ILE A 211 4.51 -6.94 -5.62
CA ILE A 211 5.02 -5.79 -4.87
C ILE A 211 6.53 -5.86 -4.89
N VAL A 212 7.17 -4.77 -5.30
CA VAL A 212 8.62 -4.59 -5.28
C VAL A 212 8.96 -3.47 -4.32
N LEU A 213 9.88 -3.75 -3.40
CA LEU A 213 10.39 -2.81 -2.41
C LEU A 213 11.87 -2.56 -2.66
N THR A 214 12.25 -1.30 -2.81
CA THR A 214 13.67 -0.93 -3.00
C THR A 214 14.17 -0.14 -1.81
N GLY A 215 15.20 -0.65 -1.12
CA GLY A 215 15.82 0.00 0.03
C GLY A 215 16.41 1.36 -0.31
N GLU A 216 16.00 2.40 0.42
CA GLU A 216 16.48 3.78 0.28
C GLU A 216 17.63 4.08 1.23
N ALA A 217 17.60 3.51 2.43
CA ALA A 217 18.56 3.77 3.49
C ALA A 217 18.66 2.59 4.46
N VAL A 218 19.64 2.67 5.37
CA VAL A 218 19.75 1.72 6.48
C VAL A 218 18.62 1.98 7.48
N GLY A 219 17.83 0.96 7.78
CA GLY A 219 16.74 1.05 8.76
C GLY A 219 15.92 -0.22 8.84
N THR A 220 14.66 -0.07 9.21
CA THR A 220 13.66 -1.14 9.16
C THR A 220 12.41 -0.60 8.48
N PHE A 221 11.80 -1.37 7.59
CA PHE A 221 10.50 -1.04 7.02
C PHE A 221 9.41 -1.95 7.58
N THR A 222 8.16 -1.51 7.43
CA THR A 222 6.98 -2.35 7.66
C THR A 222 6.10 -2.30 6.43
N LEU A 223 5.66 -3.45 5.93
CA LEU A 223 4.70 -3.60 4.85
C LEU A 223 3.40 -4.18 5.40
N GLU A 224 2.28 -3.52 5.13
CA GLU A 224 0.93 -3.97 5.41
C GLU A 224 0.19 -4.16 4.08
N ILE A 225 -0.50 -5.28 3.95
CA ILE A 225 -1.31 -5.64 2.79
C ILE A 225 -2.71 -5.97 3.29
N ASP A 226 -3.67 -5.15 2.92
CA ASP A 226 -5.09 -5.40 3.16
C ASP A 226 -5.74 -5.97 1.90
N GLU A 227 -6.41 -7.10 2.07
CA GLU A 227 -7.36 -7.62 1.08
C GLU A 227 -8.76 -7.16 1.46
N LEU A 228 -9.48 -6.56 0.52
CA LEU A 228 -10.81 -6.02 0.74
C LEU A 228 -11.83 -6.61 -0.23
N SER A 229 -13.05 -6.79 0.27
CA SER A 229 -14.26 -6.95 -0.54
C SER A 229 -15.14 -5.72 -0.35
N GLY A 230 -15.19 -4.85 -1.36
CA GLY A 230 -15.77 -3.52 -1.19
C GLY A 230 -14.98 -2.68 -0.17
N ASP A 231 -15.68 -2.12 0.82
CA ASP A 231 -15.08 -1.32 1.90
C ASP A 231 -14.68 -2.14 3.14
N VAL A 232 -14.87 -3.47 3.11
CA VAL A 232 -14.60 -4.34 4.26
C VAL A 232 -13.27 -5.04 4.06
N VAL A 233 -12.35 -4.83 5.01
CA VAL A 233 -11.08 -5.57 5.08
C VAL A 233 -11.39 -7.01 5.50
N SER A 234 -11.05 -7.97 4.63
CA SER A 234 -11.20 -9.40 4.92
C SER A 234 -9.96 -10.00 5.57
N VAL A 235 -8.77 -9.58 5.13
CA VAL A 235 -7.48 -10.10 5.59
C VAL A 235 -6.47 -8.97 5.64
N THR A 236 -5.67 -8.93 6.70
CA THR A 236 -4.50 -8.05 6.81
C THR A 236 -3.25 -8.91 7.00
N THR A 237 -2.28 -8.73 6.11
CA THR A 237 -0.97 -9.38 6.17
C THR A 237 0.08 -8.34 6.51
N ILE A 238 0.95 -8.62 7.47
CA ILE A 238 1.95 -7.66 7.97
C ILE A 238 3.34 -8.29 7.94
N PHE A 239 4.31 -7.58 7.36
CA PHE A 239 5.74 -7.82 7.49
C PHE A 239 6.35 -6.68 8.28
N LYS A 240 6.53 -6.88 9.59
CA LYS A 240 6.90 -5.80 10.52
C LYS A 240 8.39 -5.78 10.81
N ASP A 241 8.97 -4.58 10.92
CA ASP A 241 10.34 -4.31 11.38
C ASP A 241 11.42 -5.07 10.59
N ILE A 242 11.26 -5.11 9.26
CA ILE A 242 12.15 -5.82 8.35
C ILE A 242 13.41 -5.00 8.11
N PRO A 243 14.62 -5.47 8.48
CA PRO A 243 15.86 -4.74 8.26
C PRO A 243 16.13 -4.53 6.77
N VAL A 244 16.57 -3.33 6.42
CA VAL A 244 16.85 -2.93 5.04
C VAL A 244 18.07 -2.04 4.97
N VAL A 245 18.77 -2.10 3.84
CA VAL A 245 19.84 -1.18 3.48
C VAL A 245 19.61 -0.66 2.06
N GLU A 246 20.37 0.36 1.66
CA GLU A 246 20.27 0.92 0.31
C GLU A 246 20.49 -0.17 -0.75
N ASN A 247 19.62 -0.18 -1.78
CA ASN A 247 19.57 -1.16 -2.87
C ASN A 247 19.13 -2.59 -2.50
N THR A 248 18.69 -2.85 -1.26
CA THR A 248 17.98 -4.10 -0.96
C THR A 248 16.73 -4.19 -1.83
N HIS A 249 16.51 -5.35 -2.44
CA HIS A 249 15.38 -5.64 -3.31
C HIS A 249 14.45 -6.66 -2.65
N GLY A 250 13.29 -6.19 -2.17
CA GLY A 250 12.24 -7.01 -1.58
C GLY A 250 11.13 -7.31 -2.58
N VAL A 251 10.62 -8.54 -2.59
CA VAL A 251 9.55 -8.97 -3.50
C VAL A 251 8.49 -9.77 -2.75
N VAL A 252 7.22 -9.40 -2.96
CA VAL A 252 6.05 -10.19 -2.54
C VAL A 252 5.19 -10.47 -3.77
N GLU A 253 4.94 -11.75 -4.05
CA GLU A 253 4.03 -12.17 -5.12
C GLU A 253 2.68 -12.56 -4.51
N ILE A 254 1.63 -11.82 -4.89
CA ILE A 254 0.24 -12.10 -4.52
C ILE A 254 -0.44 -12.74 -5.72
N LYS A 255 -0.72 -14.04 -5.59
CA LYS A 255 -1.42 -14.82 -6.62
C LYS A 255 -2.86 -15.03 -6.18
N ASN A 256 -3.77 -15.17 -7.15
CA ASN A 256 -5.18 -15.46 -6.86
C ASN A 256 -5.43 -16.81 -6.18
N GLU A 257 -4.43 -17.70 -6.18
CA GLU A 257 -4.47 -18.96 -5.45
C GLU A 257 -4.09 -18.75 -3.97
N SER A 258 -4.71 -19.50 -3.06
CA SER A 258 -4.57 -19.38 -1.60
C SER A 258 -3.19 -19.83 -1.05
N ALA A 259 -2.11 -19.59 -1.79
CA ALA A 259 -0.74 -19.83 -1.36
C ALA A 259 -0.38 -18.89 -0.20
N PRO A 260 0.43 -19.35 0.77
CA PRO A 260 0.96 -18.46 1.79
C PRO A 260 1.81 -17.37 1.13
N LEU A 261 1.57 -16.12 1.52
CA LEU A 261 2.41 -15.00 1.11
C LEU A 261 3.76 -15.09 1.82
N SER A 262 4.82 -14.71 1.12
CA SER A 262 6.16 -14.55 1.71
C SER A 262 6.87 -13.37 1.07
N LEU A 263 7.80 -12.78 1.82
CA LEU A 263 8.65 -11.69 1.38
C LEU A 263 10.05 -12.23 1.11
N SER A 264 10.46 -12.23 -0.16
CA SER A 264 11.83 -12.53 -0.55
C SER A 264 12.69 -11.27 -0.50
N LEU A 265 13.86 -11.33 0.11
CA LEU A 265 14.82 -10.24 0.21
C LEU A 265 16.15 -10.62 -0.46
N ASP A 266 16.59 -9.80 -1.40
CA ASP A 266 17.96 -9.78 -1.93
C ASP A 266 18.64 -8.50 -1.41
N ILE A 267 19.59 -8.63 -0.51
CA ILE A 267 20.10 -7.48 0.26
C ILE A 267 21.28 -6.82 -0.42
N ASP A 268 22.10 -7.60 -1.12
CA ASP A 268 23.24 -7.12 -1.89
C ASP A 268 22.96 -6.93 -3.38
N ASN A 269 21.72 -7.16 -3.80
CA ASN A 269 21.24 -7.02 -5.18
C ASN A 269 22.07 -7.87 -6.16
N ASP A 270 22.42 -9.10 -5.75
CA ASP A 270 23.20 -10.05 -6.56
C ASP A 270 22.30 -10.96 -7.43
N GLY A 271 20.98 -10.80 -7.32
CA GLY A 271 19.96 -11.59 -8.00
C GLY A 271 19.58 -12.88 -7.27
N ILE A 272 20.13 -13.14 -6.09
CA ILE A 272 19.84 -14.30 -5.26
C ILE A 272 19.21 -13.84 -3.94
N SER A 273 18.06 -14.42 -3.61
CA SER A 273 17.40 -14.16 -2.32
C SER A 273 18.29 -14.62 -1.16
N ASP A 274 18.61 -13.69 -0.26
CA ASP A 274 19.32 -13.98 0.99
C ASP A 274 18.35 -14.51 2.06
N ALA A 275 17.10 -14.04 2.07
CA ALA A 275 16.10 -14.42 3.07
C ALA A 275 14.69 -14.47 2.48
N VAL A 276 13.88 -15.40 3.01
CA VAL A 276 12.43 -15.48 2.76
C VAL A 276 11.76 -15.37 4.11
N ILE A 277 10.88 -14.38 4.24
CA ILE A 277 10.23 -14.00 5.49
C ILE A 277 8.74 -14.31 5.37
N GLU A 278 8.21 -15.03 6.35
CA GLU A 278 6.77 -15.26 6.47
C GLU A 278 6.09 -14.06 7.16
N PRO A 279 4.80 -13.78 6.88
CA PRO A 279 4.06 -12.74 7.55
C PRO A 279 4.06 -12.90 9.06
N GLY A 280 4.24 -11.79 9.78
CA GLY A 280 4.28 -11.81 11.24
C GLY A 280 4.93 -10.58 11.86
N LEU A 281 5.11 -10.68 13.18
CA LEU A 281 5.75 -9.65 13.99
C LEU A 281 7.25 -9.90 14.05
N GLY A 282 8.00 -9.16 13.24
CA GLY A 282 9.45 -9.19 13.23
C GLY A 282 10.04 -10.39 12.49
N VAL A 283 11.37 -10.39 12.47
CA VAL A 283 12.18 -11.37 11.75
C VAL A 283 12.71 -12.43 12.72
N ASN A 284 12.67 -13.70 12.35
CA ASN A 284 13.16 -14.79 13.17
C ASN A 284 14.71 -14.81 13.22
N THR A 285 15.29 -15.58 14.13
CA THR A 285 16.76 -15.54 14.33
C THR A 285 17.55 -16.03 13.12
N GLU A 286 17.06 -17.03 12.40
CA GLU A 286 17.72 -17.56 11.20
C GLU A 286 17.66 -16.53 10.06
N GLU A 287 16.50 -15.94 9.83
CA GLU A 287 16.30 -14.86 8.87
C GLU A 287 17.19 -13.65 9.19
N VAL A 288 17.27 -13.19 10.46
CA VAL A 288 18.17 -12.09 10.87
C VAL A 288 19.64 -12.42 10.57
N VAL A 289 20.07 -13.66 10.78
CA VAL A 289 21.45 -14.07 10.49
C VAL A 289 21.73 -14.01 8.99
N ASN A 290 20.80 -14.48 8.17
CA ASN A 290 20.92 -14.42 6.71
C ASN A 290 20.90 -12.99 6.21
N ILE A 291 20.02 -12.15 6.75
CA ILE A 291 19.98 -10.72 6.44
C ILE A 291 21.33 -10.07 6.74
N LEU A 292 21.88 -10.34 7.92
CA LEU A 292 23.18 -9.79 8.32
C LEU A 292 24.31 -10.27 7.41
N ARG A 293 24.25 -11.51 6.90
CA ARG A 293 25.23 -11.99 5.90
C ARG A 293 25.15 -11.19 4.61
N GLY A 294 23.95 -10.90 4.11
CA GLY A 294 23.75 -10.02 2.95
C GLY A 294 24.34 -8.62 3.18
N ILE A 295 23.98 -7.98 4.30
CA ILE A 295 24.53 -6.66 4.68
C ILE A 295 26.06 -6.69 4.77
N MET A 296 26.67 -7.76 5.30
CA MET A 296 28.12 -7.86 5.37
C MET A 296 28.82 -7.86 4.00
N LYS A 297 28.14 -8.30 2.94
CA LYS A 297 28.68 -8.27 1.58
C LYS A 297 28.65 -6.85 1.02
N THR A 298 27.65 -6.03 1.38
CA THR A 298 27.53 -4.63 0.95
C THR A 298 28.51 -3.70 1.69
N LEU A 299 28.89 -4.06 2.92
CA LEU A 299 29.85 -3.30 3.71
C LEU A 299 31.30 -3.50 3.24
N ASN A 300 32.07 -2.41 3.17
CA ASN A 300 33.50 -2.42 2.84
C ASN A 300 34.37 -2.89 4.04
N LEU A 301 34.20 -4.15 4.44
CA LEU A 301 34.88 -4.76 5.59
C LEU A 301 36.26 -5.32 5.21
N THR A 302 37.25 -5.16 6.08
CA THR A 302 38.55 -5.84 5.95
C THR A 302 38.42 -7.36 6.11
N ASP A 303 39.32 -8.14 5.51
CA ASP A 303 39.32 -9.61 5.62
C ASP A 303 39.30 -10.10 7.08
N LYS A 304 39.98 -9.38 7.96
CA LYS A 304 40.01 -9.66 9.40
C LYS A 304 38.64 -9.44 10.04
N GLN A 305 37.93 -8.36 9.69
CA GLN A 305 36.57 -8.09 10.16
C GLN A 305 35.58 -9.14 9.61
N LYS A 306 35.61 -9.42 8.30
CA LYS A 306 34.79 -10.46 7.65
C LYS A 306 34.99 -11.82 8.34
N THR A 307 36.24 -12.22 8.54
CA THR A 307 36.58 -13.50 9.20
C THR A 307 36.06 -13.55 10.64
N ARG A 308 36.19 -12.45 11.39
CA ARG A 308 35.73 -12.38 12.78
C ARG A 308 34.21 -12.48 12.87
N LEU A 309 33.49 -11.76 12.01
CA LEU A 309 32.04 -11.72 12.00
C LEU A 309 31.45 -13.05 11.53
N ASN A 310 31.97 -13.63 10.44
CA ASN A 310 31.61 -14.97 9.98
C ASN A 310 31.82 -16.05 11.05
N LYS A 311 32.89 -15.95 11.86
CA LYS A 311 33.10 -16.89 12.99
C LYS A 311 32.01 -16.78 14.06
N VAL A 312 31.42 -15.60 14.26
CA VAL A 312 30.31 -15.41 15.21
C VAL A 312 29.01 -15.94 14.61
N LEU A 313 28.69 -15.60 13.36
CA LEU A 313 27.48 -16.09 12.67
C LEU A 313 27.48 -17.62 12.56
N ASN A 314 28.59 -18.23 12.14
CA ASN A 314 28.71 -19.69 12.08
C ASN A 314 28.58 -20.37 13.46
N ARG A 315 28.76 -19.65 14.58
CA ARG A 315 28.46 -20.18 15.92
C ARG A 315 26.97 -20.11 16.21
N ILE A 316 26.29 -19.06 15.76
CA ILE A 316 24.83 -18.93 15.88
C ILE A 316 24.16 -20.08 15.12
N ASP A 317 24.56 -20.34 13.87
CA ASP A 317 24.00 -21.45 13.08
C ASP A 317 24.17 -22.80 13.78
N LYS A 318 25.35 -23.04 14.37
CA LYS A 318 25.62 -24.27 15.14
C LYS A 318 24.79 -24.40 16.41
N VAL A 319 24.30 -23.28 16.94
CA VAL A 319 23.43 -23.24 18.12
C VAL A 319 21.98 -23.47 17.68
N LEU A 320 21.53 -22.82 16.61
CA LEU A 320 20.21 -22.99 16.01
C LEU A 320 19.98 -24.43 15.52
N ALA A 321 20.96 -25.01 14.81
CA ALA A 321 20.89 -26.41 14.35
C ALA A 321 20.76 -27.45 15.48
N LYS A 322 21.02 -27.05 16.75
CA LYS A 322 20.84 -27.91 17.93
C LYS A 322 19.48 -27.73 18.61
N GLU A 323 18.73 -26.67 18.32
CA GLU A 323 17.36 -26.49 18.83
C GLU A 323 16.43 -27.56 18.27
N GLY A 324 16.56 -27.90 16.98
CA GLY A 324 15.76 -28.94 16.33
C GLY A 324 16.03 -30.39 16.78
N GLY A 325 16.93 -30.62 17.76
CA GLY A 325 17.35 -31.96 18.20
C GLY A 325 17.03 -32.31 19.66
N CYS A 326 16.20 -31.53 20.36
CA CYS A 326 15.88 -31.74 21.78
C CYS A 326 14.66 -32.70 21.99
N ASP A 327 14.80 -34.00 21.70
CA ASP A 327 13.67 -34.96 21.63
C ASP A 327 13.22 -35.68 22.95
N GLU A 328 13.55 -35.19 24.16
CA GLU A 328 13.12 -35.86 25.42
C GLU A 328 12.34 -34.97 26.40
N LYS A 329 11.04 -35.27 26.60
CA LYS A 329 10.02 -34.50 27.37
C LYS A 329 10.41 -34.01 28.78
N LYS A 330 11.42 -34.57 29.46
CA LYS A 330 11.90 -34.10 30.80
C LYS A 330 13.23 -33.32 30.74
N LYS A 331 13.93 -33.33 29.61
CA LYS A 331 15.19 -32.59 29.36
C LYS A 331 15.02 -31.47 28.35
N GLN A 332 13.89 -31.43 27.64
CA GLN A 332 13.57 -30.45 26.61
C GLN A 332 13.68 -29.01 27.13
N GLU A 333 12.99 -28.67 28.23
CA GLU A 333 13.04 -27.32 28.81
C GLU A 333 14.46 -26.89 29.24
N LYS A 334 15.27 -27.82 29.80
CA LYS A 334 16.67 -27.55 30.14
C LYS A 334 17.56 -27.42 28.89
N CYS A 335 17.28 -28.19 27.84
CA CYS A 335 17.96 -28.15 26.55
C CYS A 335 17.70 -26.81 25.87
N GLU A 336 16.42 -26.44 25.73
CA GLU A 336 15.95 -25.17 25.18
C GLU A 336 16.50 -23.98 25.97
N ASN A 337 16.41 -23.98 27.31
CA ASN A 337 16.94 -22.90 28.14
C ASN A 337 18.47 -22.74 27.99
N ARG A 338 19.21 -23.85 27.89
CA ARG A 338 20.66 -23.81 27.65
C ARG A 338 20.99 -23.28 26.26
N ILE A 339 20.18 -23.60 25.26
CA ILE A 339 20.38 -23.13 23.90
C ILE A 339 20.03 -21.63 23.79
N LYS A 340 18.89 -21.19 24.30
CA LYS A 340 18.51 -19.78 24.44
C LYS A 340 19.61 -18.96 25.12
N HIS A 341 20.16 -19.47 26.24
CA HIS A 341 21.26 -18.79 26.92
C HIS A 341 22.55 -18.72 26.08
N ARG A 342 22.88 -19.77 25.32
CA ARG A 342 24.03 -19.77 24.40
C ARG A 342 23.82 -18.83 23.21
N LEU A 343 22.60 -18.77 22.68
CA LEU A 343 22.22 -17.89 21.60
C LEU A 343 22.36 -16.44 22.05
N SER A 344 21.76 -16.07 23.18
CA SER A 344 21.88 -14.74 23.81
C SER A 344 23.34 -14.33 24.02
N ASN A 345 24.17 -15.18 24.63
CA ASN A 345 25.60 -14.90 24.82
C ASN A 345 26.36 -14.73 23.49
N THR A 346 25.92 -15.40 22.42
CA THR A 346 26.58 -15.31 21.10
C THR A 346 26.15 -14.04 20.36
N LEU A 347 24.88 -13.65 20.48
CA LEU A 347 24.35 -12.37 19.99
C LEU A 347 25.01 -11.18 20.71
N GLU A 348 25.25 -11.26 22.02
CA GLU A 348 25.96 -10.20 22.74
C GLU A 348 27.42 -10.04 22.26
N ARG A 349 28.07 -11.14 21.88
CA ARG A 349 29.42 -11.10 21.27
C ARG A 349 29.40 -10.53 19.86
N LEU A 350 28.32 -10.76 19.12
CA LEU A 350 28.10 -10.17 17.80
C LEU A 350 28.00 -8.65 17.94
N HIS A 351 27.14 -8.17 18.83
CA HIS A 351 26.96 -6.76 19.12
C HIS A 351 28.29 -6.08 19.51
N LYS A 352 29.03 -6.63 20.48
CA LYS A 352 30.37 -6.13 20.88
C LYS A 352 31.43 -6.19 19.77
N THR A 353 31.20 -7.00 18.74
CA THR A 353 32.10 -7.08 17.58
C THR A 353 31.76 -6.05 16.53
N LEU A 354 30.50 -5.63 16.44
CA LEU A 354 30.04 -4.55 15.56
C LEU A 354 30.39 -3.15 16.12
N GLU A 355 30.44 -2.99 17.44
CA GLU A 355 30.84 -1.72 18.09
C GLU A 355 32.36 -1.40 18.02
N ARG A 356 33.19 -2.31 17.52
CA ARG A 356 34.66 -2.18 17.47
C ARG A 356 35.19 -2.23 16.05
#